data_AF-A0A2V6HLD2-F1
#
_entry.id   AF-A0A2V6HLD2-F1
#
_cell.length_a   1.000
_cell.length_b   1.000
_cell.length_c   1.000
_cell.angle_alpha   90.00
_cell.angle_beta   90.00
_cell.angle_gamma   90.00
#
_symmetry.space_group_name_H-M   'P 1'
#
loop_
_entity.id
_entity.type
_entity.pdbx_description
1 polymer ?
#
loop_
_entity_poly.entity_id
_entity_poly.type
_entity_poly.pdbx_seq_one_letter_code
_entity_poly.pdbx_strand_id
1 'polypeptide(L)'
;MRVDFVIGGTQKGGTIWKYNPKMKWILALRNPVERAFSAWNMETKRGKEKLPFAEAIEKEPGRCREALPLQHRVYSYVDRGFYAHQVRRLFNIFGKEKCLILLNEELRSDHKKTLRRVFEFLGVDSSFVPREASVFEQEYPNKIDNQLRSSLIETFYFDIKELEKFLRRDLSKWYDKKS
;
A
#
# COMPACT_ATOMS: atom_id res chain seq x y z
N MET A 1 -15.23 2.96 -3.88
CA MET A 1 -14.95 1.57 -3.46
C MET A 1 -13.56 1.57 -2.82
N ARG A 2 -13.47 1.41 -1.49
CA ARG A 2 -12.17 1.30 -0.80
C ARG A 2 -11.66 -0.11 -0.99
N VAL A 3 -10.53 -0.26 -1.66
CA VAL A 3 -9.79 -1.52 -1.72
C VAL A 3 -8.53 -1.35 -0.88
N ASP A 4 -8.70 -1.14 0.42
CA ASP A 4 -7.61 -1.26 1.39
C ASP A 4 -7.46 -2.76 1.70
N PHE A 5 -6.79 -3.52 0.81
CA PHE A 5 -6.41 -4.90 1.12
C PHE A 5 -5.20 -4.89 2.05
N VAL A 6 -5.48 -4.81 3.33
CA VAL A 6 -4.53 -5.02 4.42
C VAL A 6 -4.29 -6.53 4.52
N ILE A 7 -3.15 -7.03 4.03
CA ILE A 7 -2.74 -8.44 4.18
C ILE A 7 -1.89 -8.58 5.44
N GLY A 8 -2.33 -7.95 6.51
CA GLY A 8 -1.87 -8.20 7.87
C GLY A 8 -2.62 -9.38 8.45
N GLY A 9 -2.00 -10.56 8.48
CA GLY A 9 -2.47 -11.66 9.32
C GLY A 9 -2.21 -13.05 8.79
N THR A 10 -1.40 -13.83 9.52
CA THR A 10 -0.94 -15.20 9.25
C THR A 10 -2.03 -16.23 8.92
N GLN A 11 -3.33 -15.91 9.08
CA GLN A 11 -4.43 -16.86 8.81
C GLN A 11 -5.38 -16.54 7.63
N LYS A 12 -5.44 -15.32 7.07
CA LYS A 12 -6.51 -15.02 6.08
C LYS A 12 -6.28 -15.52 4.65
N GLY A 13 -5.03 -15.66 4.22
CA GLY A 13 -4.74 -16.19 2.88
C GLY A 13 -5.22 -17.63 2.69
N GLY A 14 -5.15 -18.45 3.74
CA GLY A 14 -5.61 -19.84 3.71
C GLY A 14 -7.13 -19.97 3.56
N THR A 15 -7.92 -19.08 4.18
CA THR A 15 -9.39 -19.11 4.08
C THR A 15 -9.87 -18.65 2.70
N ILE A 16 -9.24 -17.61 2.12
CA ILE A 16 -9.61 -17.13 0.77
C ILE A 16 -9.17 -18.13 -0.29
N TRP A 17 -7.98 -18.74 -0.13
CA TRP A 17 -7.54 -19.80 -1.03
C TRP A 17 -8.49 -21.00 -1.02
N LYS A 18 -8.99 -21.42 0.15
CA LYS A 18 -10.03 -22.47 0.26
C LYS A 18 -11.32 -22.09 -0.48
N TYR A 19 -11.69 -20.81 -0.47
CA TYR A 19 -12.89 -20.33 -1.16
C TYR A 19 -12.72 -20.32 -2.68
N ASN A 20 -11.63 -19.74 -3.18
CA ASN A 20 -11.32 -19.72 -4.61
C ASN A 20 -9.81 -19.65 -4.86
N PRO A 21 -9.14 -20.78 -5.14
CA PRO A 21 -7.70 -20.80 -5.41
C PRO A 21 -7.33 -20.19 -6.77
N LYS A 22 -8.30 -19.98 -7.66
CA LYS A 22 -8.12 -19.35 -8.98
C LYS A 22 -8.34 -17.83 -8.95
N MET A 23 -8.60 -17.25 -7.78
CA MET A 23 -8.83 -15.82 -7.63
C MET A 23 -7.61 -15.01 -8.08
N LYS A 24 -7.88 -13.97 -8.87
CA LYS A 24 -6.89 -12.98 -9.29
C LYS A 24 -6.82 -11.84 -8.27
N TRP A 25 -5.61 -11.42 -7.95
CA TRP A 25 -5.31 -10.37 -6.99
C TRP A 25 -4.72 -9.16 -7.70
N ILE A 26 -5.23 -7.97 -7.39
CA ILE A 26 -4.66 -6.71 -7.85
C ILE A 26 -4.28 -5.91 -6.61
N LEU A 27 -3.00 -5.53 -6.51
CA LEU A 27 -2.46 -4.74 -5.41
C LEU A 27 -1.97 -3.41 -5.97
N ALA A 28 -2.57 -2.31 -5.51
CA ALA A 28 -2.11 -0.97 -5.80
C ALA A 28 -1.22 -0.48 -4.64
N LEU A 29 0.07 -0.33 -4.91
CA LEU A 29 1.07 0.14 -3.95
C LEU A 29 1.38 1.61 -4.20
N ARG A 30 1.76 2.32 -3.14
CA ARG A 30 2.22 3.72 -3.17
C ARG A 30 3.44 3.83 -2.26
N ASN A 31 4.28 4.84 -2.47
CA ASN A 31 5.31 5.24 -1.51
C ASN A 31 4.82 5.07 -0.05
N PRO A 32 5.49 4.24 0.77
CA PRO A 32 4.98 3.85 2.08
C PRO A 32 4.92 5.02 3.08
N VAL A 33 5.80 6.01 2.97
CA VAL A 33 5.79 7.24 3.79
C VAL A 33 4.54 8.06 3.47
N GLU A 34 4.32 8.29 2.18
CA GLU A 34 3.16 9.00 1.67
C GLU A 34 1.85 8.30 2.00
N ARG A 35 1.83 6.96 1.96
CA ARG A 35 0.68 6.15 2.36
C ARG A 35 0.41 6.28 3.86
N ALA A 36 1.44 6.20 4.71
CA ALA A 36 1.31 6.35 6.16
C ALA A 36 0.69 7.71 6.51
N PHE A 37 1.20 8.79 5.91
CA PHE A 37 0.69 10.14 6.13
C PHE A 37 -0.74 10.32 5.63
N SER A 38 -1.06 9.76 4.47
CA SER A 38 -2.43 9.77 3.93
C SER A 38 -3.41 9.02 4.84
N ALA A 39 -3.00 7.88 5.42
CA ALA A 39 -3.82 7.12 6.36
C ALA A 39 -4.06 7.90 7.66
N TRP A 40 -3.02 8.53 8.22
CA TRP A 40 -3.14 9.40 9.39
C TRP A 40 -4.13 10.56 9.14
N ASN A 41 -3.96 11.33 8.07
CA ASN A 41 -4.85 12.45 7.74
C ASN A 41 -6.32 11.99 7.60
N MET A 42 -6.53 10.82 7.00
CA MET A 42 -7.86 10.24 6.84
C MET A 42 -8.50 9.88 8.18
N GLU A 43 -7.76 9.28 9.12
CA GLU A 43 -8.29 8.93 10.45
C GLU A 43 -8.45 10.17 11.34
N THR A 44 -7.63 11.21 11.16
CA THR A 44 -7.83 12.53 11.79
C THR A 44 -9.12 13.19 11.30
N LYS A 45 -9.36 13.21 9.98
CA LYS A 45 -10.62 13.73 9.39
C LYS A 45 -11.86 12.98 9.87
N ARG A 46 -11.70 11.71 10.25
CA ARG A 46 -12.76 10.86 10.83
C ARG A 46 -12.92 11.02 12.34
N GLY A 47 -12.10 11.84 12.99
CA GLY A 47 -12.11 12.06 14.45
C GLY A 47 -11.56 10.88 15.27
N LYS A 48 -10.89 9.92 14.62
CA LYS A 48 -10.35 8.70 15.26
C LYS A 48 -8.90 8.84 15.70
N GLU A 49 -8.16 9.70 15.01
CA GLU A 49 -6.82 10.12 15.41
C GLU A 49 -6.87 11.57 15.89
N LYS A 50 -6.23 11.81 17.03
CA LYS A 50 -6.18 13.13 17.67
C LYS A 50 -4.76 13.62 17.84
N LEU A 51 -3.77 12.74 17.65
CA LEU A 51 -2.37 13.07 17.83
C LEU A 51 -1.76 13.61 16.54
N PRO A 52 -0.78 14.54 16.65
CA PRO A 52 0.09 14.90 15.55
C PRO A 52 0.77 13.67 14.93
N PHE A 53 1.12 13.72 13.64
CA PHE A 53 1.62 12.55 12.91
C PHE A 53 2.87 11.90 13.55
N ALA A 54 3.81 12.70 14.05
CA ALA A 54 5.02 12.20 14.71
C ALA A 54 4.69 11.37 15.97
N GLU A 55 3.90 11.95 16.88
CA GLU A 55 3.40 11.24 18.07
C GLU A 55 2.51 10.05 17.70
N ALA A 56 1.81 10.15 16.57
CA ALA A 56 0.92 9.11 16.11
C ALA A 56 1.71 7.82 15.80
N ILE A 57 2.80 7.98 15.05
CA ILE A 57 3.75 6.92 14.71
C ILE A 57 4.48 6.41 15.96
N GLU A 58 4.96 7.29 16.83
CA GLU A 58 5.68 6.88 18.04
C GLU A 58 4.83 5.96 18.94
N LYS A 59 3.54 6.29 19.11
CA LYS A 59 2.61 5.47 19.91
C LYS A 59 1.99 4.30 19.13
N GLU A 60 2.29 4.14 17.85
CA GLU A 60 1.73 3.06 17.02
C GLU A 60 2.01 1.66 17.59
N PRO A 61 3.25 1.30 18.01
CA PRO A 61 3.54 -0.03 18.52
C PRO A 61 2.72 -0.38 19.77
N GLY A 62 2.55 0.58 20.68
CA GLY A 62 1.73 0.40 21.88
C GLY A 62 0.25 0.24 21.53
N ARG A 63 -0.29 1.09 20.66
CA ARG A 63 -1.71 1.07 20.24
C ARG A 63 -2.07 -0.12 19.35
N CYS A 64 -1.10 -0.68 18.63
CA CYS A 64 -1.33 -1.85 17.78
C CYS A 64 -1.15 -3.17 18.51
N ARG A 65 -0.67 -3.17 19.77
CA ARG A 65 -0.37 -4.40 20.53
C ARG A 65 -1.57 -5.33 20.66
N GLU A 66 -2.76 -4.78 20.88
CA GLU A 66 -4.01 -5.55 21.01
C GLU A 66 -4.43 -6.23 19.70
N ALA A 67 -3.96 -5.72 18.56
CA ALA A 67 -4.26 -6.31 17.27
C ALA A 67 -3.31 -7.45 16.90
N LEU A 68 -2.19 -7.63 17.62
CA LEU A 68 -1.19 -8.64 17.28
C LEU A 68 -1.78 -10.06 17.23
N PRO A 69 -1.37 -10.90 16.26
CA PRO A 69 -0.35 -10.66 15.24
C PRO A 69 -0.89 -9.95 13.96
N LEU A 70 -2.10 -9.39 14.02
CA LEU A 70 -2.74 -8.66 12.93
C LEU A 70 -2.42 -7.16 12.98
N GLN A 71 -2.79 -6.46 11.92
CA GLN A 71 -2.71 -5.00 11.83
C GLN A 71 -3.95 -4.33 12.45
N HIS A 72 -3.72 -3.34 13.31
CA HIS A 72 -4.79 -2.54 13.88
C HIS A 72 -5.53 -1.78 12.77
N ARG A 73 -6.86 -1.70 12.88
CA ARG A 73 -7.69 -1.13 11.80
C ARG A 73 -7.46 0.36 11.57
N VAL A 74 -7.16 1.08 12.66
CA VAL A 74 -7.06 2.55 12.69
C VAL A 74 -5.61 3.03 12.74
N TYR A 75 -4.76 2.38 13.53
CA TYR A 75 -3.50 2.96 13.98
C TYR A 75 -2.26 2.38 13.30
N SER A 76 -2.40 1.35 12.46
CA SER A 76 -1.26 0.78 11.72
C SER A 76 -0.89 1.65 10.53
N TYR A 77 -0.25 2.80 10.80
CA TYR A 77 0.22 3.74 9.79
C TYR A 77 1.54 3.31 9.19
N VAL A 78 2.50 2.84 9.98
CA VAL A 78 3.82 2.37 9.51
C VAL A 78 3.77 0.89 9.16
N ASP A 79 3.18 0.05 10.01
CA ASP A 79 3.24 -1.42 9.84
C ASP A 79 2.63 -1.90 8.50
N ARG A 80 1.58 -1.22 8.02
CA ARG A 80 0.97 -1.49 6.71
C ARG A 80 1.83 -1.11 5.51
N GLY A 81 2.90 -0.35 5.73
CA GLY A 81 3.83 0.11 4.70
C GLY A 81 4.90 -0.91 4.32
N PHE A 82 5.08 -1.97 5.12
CA PHE A 82 6.00 -3.06 4.80
C PHE A 82 5.36 -4.02 3.81
N TYR A 83 5.60 -3.79 2.52
CA TYR A 83 4.92 -4.51 1.45
C TYR A 83 5.63 -5.81 1.07
N ALA A 84 6.95 -5.91 1.22
CA ALA A 84 7.71 -7.05 0.68
C ALA A 84 7.22 -8.37 1.25
N HIS A 85 7.07 -8.46 2.57
CA HIS A 85 6.53 -9.64 3.23
C HIS A 85 5.08 -9.95 2.80
N GLN A 86 4.23 -8.92 2.70
CA GLN A 86 2.81 -9.08 2.33
C GLN A 86 2.66 -9.62 0.90
N VAL A 87 3.42 -9.05 -0.05
CA VAL A 87 3.43 -9.46 -1.47
C VAL A 87 4.01 -10.85 -1.62
N ARG A 88 5.16 -11.14 -0.99
CA ARG A 88 5.79 -12.46 -1.01
C ARG A 88 4.83 -13.54 -0.52
N ARG A 89 4.09 -13.25 0.54
CA ARG A 89 3.10 -14.17 1.08
C ARG A 89 1.96 -14.46 0.11
N LEU A 90 1.45 -13.46 -0.59
CA LEU A 90 0.45 -13.70 -1.64
C LEU A 90 1.00 -14.56 -2.77
N PHE A 91 2.21 -14.26 -3.24
CA PHE A 91 2.86 -15.07 -4.29
C PHE A 91 2.99 -16.53 -3.86
N ASN A 92 3.37 -16.79 -2.60
CA ASN A 92 3.50 -18.15 -2.08
C ASN A 92 2.15 -18.90 -1.99
N ILE A 93 1.03 -18.19 -1.80
CA ILE A 93 -0.29 -18.82 -1.63
C ILE A 93 -1.01 -18.99 -2.97
N PHE A 94 -1.00 -17.96 -3.82
CA PHE A 94 -1.80 -17.92 -5.05
C PHE A 94 -0.98 -18.09 -6.32
N GLY A 95 0.34 -17.94 -6.27
CA GLY A 95 1.21 -17.84 -7.44
C GLY A 95 1.36 -16.39 -7.93
N LYS A 96 2.55 -16.06 -8.44
CA LYS A 96 2.88 -14.72 -8.95
C LYS A 96 2.02 -14.34 -10.15
N GLU A 97 1.66 -15.30 -10.99
CA GLU A 97 0.83 -15.13 -12.18
C GLU A 97 -0.60 -14.71 -11.86
N LYS A 98 -1.09 -14.98 -10.64
CA LYS A 98 -2.42 -14.54 -10.17
C LYS A 98 -2.37 -13.23 -9.41
N CYS A 99 -1.23 -12.56 -9.35
CA CYS A 99 -1.05 -11.33 -8.58
C CYS A 99 -0.50 -10.21 -9.48
N LEU A 100 -1.33 -9.21 -9.76
CA LEU A 100 -0.95 -8.00 -10.46
C LEU A 100 -0.57 -6.91 -9.47
N ILE A 101 0.67 -6.43 -9.55
CA ILE A 101 1.14 -5.28 -8.77
C ILE A 101 1.14 -4.02 -9.64
N LEU A 102 0.41 -3.01 -9.17
CA LEU A 102 0.31 -1.67 -9.76
C LEU A 102 0.98 -0.67 -8.82
N LEU A 103 1.68 0.31 -9.37
CA LEU A 103 2.09 1.47 -8.59
C LEU A 103 1.11 2.61 -8.83
N ASN A 104 0.74 3.31 -7.76
CA ASN A 104 -0.20 4.43 -7.82
C ASN A 104 0.31 5.55 -8.74
N GLU A 105 1.63 5.74 -8.79
CA GLU A 105 2.31 6.68 -9.67
C GLU A 105 2.07 6.35 -11.15
N GLU A 106 2.03 5.06 -11.53
CA GLU A 106 1.72 4.65 -12.91
C GLU A 106 0.28 4.95 -13.29
N LEU A 107 -0.65 4.74 -12.35
CA LEU A 107 -2.05 5.05 -12.59
C LEU A 107 -2.23 6.55 -12.85
N ARG A 108 -1.44 7.40 -12.20
CA ARG A 108 -1.45 8.85 -12.41
C ARG A 108 -0.70 9.29 -13.66
N SER A 109 0.47 8.72 -13.94
CA SER A 109 1.30 9.16 -15.08
C SER A 109 0.90 8.54 -16.42
N ASP A 110 0.35 7.32 -16.39
CA ASP A 110 0.01 6.53 -17.56
C ASP A 110 -1.26 5.69 -17.32
N HIS A 111 -2.36 6.40 -17.02
CA HIS A 111 -3.67 5.83 -16.67
C HIS A 111 -4.15 4.79 -17.70
N LYS A 112 -4.09 5.14 -18.99
CA LYS A 112 -4.60 4.28 -20.07
C LYS A 112 -3.85 2.96 -20.15
N LYS A 113 -2.52 3.00 -20.13
CA LYS A 113 -1.68 1.80 -20.18
C LYS A 113 -1.86 0.95 -18.93
N THR A 114 -1.93 1.59 -17.76
CA THR A 114 -2.12 0.89 -16.48
C THR A 114 -3.45 0.14 -16.45
N LEU A 115 -4.55 0.77 -16.85
CA LEU A 115 -5.86 0.10 -16.91
C LEU A 115 -5.93 -0.98 -17.99
N ARG A 116 -5.30 -0.78 -19.15
CA ARG A 116 -5.20 -1.83 -20.18
C ARG A 116 -4.57 -3.10 -19.61
N ARG A 117 -3.46 -2.96 -18.88
CA ARG A 117 -2.77 -4.09 -18.20
C ARG A 117 -3.66 -4.76 -17.15
N VAL A 118 -4.50 -4.00 -16.44
CA VAL A 118 -5.51 -4.57 -15.53
C VAL A 118 -6.54 -5.40 -16.30
N PHE A 119 -7.03 -4.89 -17.42
CA PHE A 119 -8.08 -5.53 -18.21
C PHE A 119 -7.56 -6.82 -18.85
N GLU A 120 -6.36 -6.78 -19.43
CA GLU A 120 -5.64 -7.96 -19.94
C GLU A 120 -5.41 -8.99 -18.83
N PHE A 121 -4.96 -8.54 -17.65
CA PHE A 121 -4.77 -9.43 -16.51
C PHE A 121 -6.08 -10.09 -16.07
N LEU A 122 -7.21 -9.36 -16.07
CA LEU A 122 -8.52 -9.92 -15.76
C LEU A 122 -9.04 -10.85 -16.87
N GLY A 123 -8.58 -10.67 -18.11
CA GLY A 123 -9.05 -11.41 -19.28
C GLY A 123 -10.34 -10.83 -19.85
N VAL A 124 -10.54 -9.52 -19.71
CA VAL A 124 -11.69 -8.78 -20.26
C VAL A 124 -11.24 -7.91 -21.43
N ASP A 125 -12.19 -7.37 -22.19
CA ASP A 125 -11.91 -6.51 -23.33
C ASP A 125 -11.06 -5.29 -22.92
N SER A 126 -9.83 -5.22 -23.41
CA SER A 126 -8.87 -4.16 -23.12
C SER A 126 -8.93 -3.01 -24.15
N SER A 127 -9.82 -3.08 -25.15
CA SER A 127 -10.03 -2.02 -26.14
C SER A 127 -10.72 -0.79 -25.53
N PHE A 128 -11.62 -1.01 -24.57
CA PHE A 128 -12.27 0.03 -23.79
C PHE A 128 -11.46 0.36 -22.55
N VAL A 129 -11.00 1.60 -22.40
CA VAL A 129 -10.36 2.10 -21.18
C VAL A 129 -11.12 3.33 -20.68
N PRO A 130 -11.67 3.30 -19.44
CA PRO A 130 -12.35 4.45 -18.86
C PRO A 130 -11.46 5.70 -18.86
N ARG A 131 -12.08 6.86 -19.08
CA ARG A 131 -11.38 8.15 -18.98
C ARG A 131 -10.86 8.34 -17.56
N GLU A 132 -9.76 9.07 -17.47
CA GLU A 132 -9.19 9.47 -16.19
C GLU A 132 -10.19 10.34 -15.42
N ALA A 133 -10.24 10.15 -14.11
CA ALA A 133 -10.99 10.98 -13.19
C ALA A 133 -10.19 11.17 -11.90
N SER A 134 -9.91 12.42 -11.53
CA SER A 134 -9.33 12.75 -10.23
C SER A 134 -10.46 12.88 -9.20
N VAL A 135 -10.57 11.91 -8.30
CA VAL A 135 -11.67 11.84 -7.30
C VAL A 135 -11.18 12.14 -5.88
N PHE A 136 -9.88 11.98 -5.60
CA PHE A 136 -9.30 12.10 -4.26
C PHE A 136 -7.93 12.79 -4.23
N GLU A 137 -7.80 13.90 -4.95
CA GLU A 137 -6.62 14.77 -4.85
C GLU A 137 -6.84 15.73 -3.68
N GLN A 138 -6.52 15.27 -2.47
CA GLN A 138 -6.56 16.11 -1.26
C GLN A 138 -5.18 16.69 -1.01
N GLU A 139 -5.08 18.01 -1.06
CA GLU A 139 -4.00 18.72 -0.39
C GLU A 139 -4.21 18.61 1.12
N TYR A 140 -3.21 18.09 1.81
CA TYR A 140 -3.22 18.04 3.26
C TYR A 140 -2.68 19.36 3.80
N PRO A 141 -3.36 20.00 4.78
CA PRO A 141 -2.91 21.26 5.34
C PRO A 141 -1.57 21.11 6.07
N ASN A 142 -1.31 19.91 6.59
CA ASN A 142 -0.05 19.56 7.24
C ASN A 142 0.92 18.97 6.23
N LYS A 143 2.21 19.26 6.40
CA LYS A 143 3.30 18.58 5.70
C LYS A 143 4.02 17.66 6.67
N ILE A 144 4.61 16.59 6.14
CA ILE A 144 5.51 15.74 6.92
C ILE A 144 6.78 16.55 7.17
N ASP A 145 7.21 16.61 8.42
CA ASP A 145 8.53 17.13 8.76
C ASP A 145 9.65 16.36 8.02
N ASN A 146 10.69 17.06 7.55
CA ASN A 146 11.74 16.48 6.72
C ASN A 146 12.59 15.45 7.46
N GLN A 147 12.83 15.66 8.76
CA GLN A 147 13.58 14.72 9.59
C GLN A 147 12.75 13.45 9.82
N LEU A 148 11.46 13.61 10.14
CA LEU A 148 10.54 12.47 10.25
C LEU A 148 10.40 11.70 8.93
N ARG A 149 10.27 12.39 7.80
CA ARG A 149 10.24 11.78 6.46
C ARG A 149 11.50 10.94 6.24
N SER A 150 12.67 11.50 6.52
CA SER A 150 13.95 10.81 6.38
C SER A 150 14.04 9.56 7.25
N SER A 151 13.59 9.64 8.51
CA SER A 151 13.54 8.49 9.42
C SER A 151 12.58 7.39 8.93
N LEU A 152 11.42 7.77 8.39
CA LEU A 152 10.49 6.81 7.81
C LEU A 152 11.05 6.16 6.53
N ILE A 153 11.74 6.92 5.68
CA ILE A 153 12.44 6.38 4.51
C ILE A 153 13.46 5.31 4.94
N GLU A 154 14.27 5.60 5.96
CA GLU A 154 15.23 4.65 6.52
C GLU A 154 14.54 3.40 7.07
N THR A 155 13.43 3.59 7.77
CA THR A 155 12.60 2.49 8.32
C THR A 155 12.13 1.54 7.22
N PHE A 156 11.70 2.06 6.08
CA PHE A 156 11.20 1.24 4.96
C PHE A 156 12.29 0.77 4.00
N TYR A 157 13.51 1.29 4.10
CA TYR A 157 14.55 1.13 3.06
C TYR A 157 14.75 -0.32 2.64
N PHE A 158 15.01 -1.22 3.60
CA PHE A 158 15.27 -2.63 3.29
C PHE A 158 14.05 -3.36 2.70
N ASP A 159 12.85 -3.06 3.17
CA ASP A 159 11.61 -3.61 2.62
C ASP A 159 11.39 -3.14 1.17
N ILE A 160 11.63 -1.86 0.89
CA ILE A 160 11.53 -1.33 -0.48
C ILE A 160 12.58 -2.00 -1.38
N LYS A 161 13.85 -2.12 -0.95
CA LYS A 161 14.90 -2.80 -1.72
C LYS A 161 14.56 -4.27 -1.98
N GLU A 162 13.94 -4.95 -1.02
CA GLU A 162 13.47 -6.33 -1.19
C GLU A 162 12.33 -6.40 -2.22
N LEU A 163 11.36 -5.49 -2.11
CA LEU A 163 10.25 -5.37 -3.04
C LEU A 163 10.73 -5.08 -4.48
N GLU A 164 11.69 -4.18 -4.68
CA GLU A 164 12.28 -3.90 -5.99
C GLU A 164 12.81 -5.17 -6.66
N LYS A 165 13.54 -6.00 -5.91
CA LYS A 165 14.08 -7.27 -6.40
C LYS A 165 12.96 -8.23 -6.81
N PHE A 166 11.92 -8.36 -5.97
CA PHE A 166 10.78 -9.24 -6.26
C PHE A 166 9.98 -8.82 -7.48
N LEU A 167 9.76 -7.51 -7.62
CA LEU A 167 8.97 -6.95 -8.70
C LEU A 167 9.79 -6.78 -9.98
N ARG A 168 11.12 -6.72 -9.89
CA ARG A 168 12.04 -6.29 -10.96
C ARG A 168 11.63 -4.92 -11.50
N ARG A 169 11.41 -3.99 -10.58
CA ARG A 169 10.94 -2.64 -10.85
C ARG A 169 11.77 -1.64 -10.08
N ASP A 170 12.00 -0.48 -10.69
CA ASP A 170 12.63 0.65 -10.02
C ASP A 170 11.62 1.31 -9.06
N LEU A 171 11.98 1.36 -7.78
CA LEU A 171 11.26 2.07 -6.71
C LEU A 171 12.19 3.10 -6.04
N SER A 172 13.26 3.53 -6.72
CA SER A 172 14.24 4.49 -6.19
C SER A 172 13.63 5.76 -5.63
N LYS A 173 12.59 6.27 -6.28
CA LYS A 173 11.81 7.44 -5.84
C LYS A 173 11.16 7.27 -4.46
N TRP A 174 10.97 6.04 -3.98
CA TRP A 174 10.36 5.79 -2.67
C TRP A 174 11.33 5.93 -1.50
N TYR A 175 12.64 5.88 -1.79
CA TYR A 175 13.69 6.05 -0.79
C TYR A 175 14.68 7.18 -1.13
N ASP A 176 14.34 8.02 -2.09
CA ASP A 176 15.07 9.26 -2.34
C ASP A 176 14.73 10.29 -1.25
N LYS A 177 15.75 10.67 -0.46
CA LYS A 177 15.62 11.66 0.62
C LYS A 177 15.52 13.10 0.10
N LYS A 178 15.80 13.34 -1.19
CA LYS A 178 15.74 14.66 -1.82
C LYS A 178 14.38 14.96 -2.46
N SER A 179 13.44 14.00 -2.44
CA SER A 179 12.12 14.10 -3.06
C SER A 179 11.05 14.68 -2.13
#